data_AF-A0A0A9GCL8-F1
#
_entry.id   AF-A0A0A9GCL8-F1
#
_cell.length_a   1.000
_cell.length_b   1.000
_cell.length_c   1.000
_cell.angle_alpha   90.00
_cell.angle_beta   90.00
_cell.angle_gamma   90.00
#
_symmetry.space_group_name_H-M   'P 1'
#
loop_
_entity.id
_entity.type
_entity.pdbx_description
1 polymer ?
#
loop_
_entity_poly.entity_id
_entity_poly.type
_entity_poly.pdbx_seq_one_letter_code
_entity_poly.pdbx_strand_id
1 'polypeptide(L)' 'MARDMLMEAQRAVLAIRTYIVPKVPSTVKLHVLEPCSCHAVDLQMSLLS' A
#
# COMPACT_ATOMS: atom_id res chain seq x y z
N MET A 1 11.31 0.49 -12.09
CA MET A 1 9.88 0.42 -12.50
C MET A 1 9.04 -0.46 -11.56
N ALA A 2 9.28 -1.78 -11.45
CA ALA A 2 8.48 -2.65 -10.55
C ALA A 2 8.66 -2.34 -9.06
N ARG A 3 9.90 -2.08 -8.60
CA ARG A 3 10.20 -1.64 -7.23
C ARG A 3 9.49 -0.32 -6.90
N ASP A 4 9.54 0.65 -7.81
CA ASP A 4 8.92 1.96 -7.63
C ASP A 4 7.39 1.82 -7.53
N MET A 5 6.78 0.98 -8.37
CA MET A 5 5.35 0.69 -8.30
C MET A 5 4.92 0.07 -6.97
N LEU A 6 5.71 -0.82 -6.38
CA LEU A 6 5.41 -1.40 -5.05
C LEU A 6 5.52 -0.35 -3.95
N MET A 7 6.54 0.50 -4.01
CA MET A 7 6.73 1.59 -3.06
C MET A 7 5.59 2.61 -3.15
N GLU A 8 5.13 2.94 -4.37
CA GLU A 8 3.96 3.80 -4.58
C GLU A 8 2.66 3.12 -4.12
N ALA A 9 2.51 1.82 -4.33
CA ALA A 9 1.35 1.08 -3.83
C ALA A 9 1.27 1.11 -2.30
N GLN A 10 2.41 0.93 -1.61
CA GLN A 10 2.48 1.09 -0.16
C GLN A 10 2.17 2.52 0.28
N ARG A 11 2.72 3.53 -0.41
CA ARG A 11 2.39 4.95 -0.15
C ARG A 11 0.90 5.24 -0.32
N ALA A 12 0.27 4.67 -1.35
CA ALA A 12 -1.16 4.83 -1.60
C ALA A 12 -2.00 4.23 -0.47
N VAL A 13 -1.67 3.03 0.00
CA VAL A 13 -2.37 2.41 1.14
C VAL A 13 -2.28 3.27 2.40
N LEU A 14 -1.08 3.81 2.69
CA LEU A 14 -0.90 4.72 3.81
C LEU A 14 -1.74 5.99 3.64
N ALA A 15 -1.72 6.61 2.47
CA ALA A 15 -2.51 7.81 2.20
C ALA A 15 -4.03 7.56 2.33
N ILE A 16 -4.53 6.42 1.85
CA ILE A 16 -5.94 6.04 1.99
C ILE A 16 -6.30 5.93 3.48
N ARG A 17 -5.49 5.22 4.27
CA ARG A 17 -5.74 5.02 5.71
C ARG A 17 -5.70 6.35 6.49
N THR A 18 -4.75 7.22 6.17
CA THR A 18 -4.57 8.49 6.87
C THR A 18 -5.61 9.54 6.48
N TYR A 19 -5.94 9.65 5.19
CA TYR A 19 -6.69 10.81 4.68
C TYR A 19 -8.09 10.48 4.16
N ILE A 20 -8.34 9.24 3.75
CA ILE A 20 -9.62 8.83 3.17
C ILE A 20 -10.48 8.14 4.22
N VAL A 21 -9.97 7.15 4.95
CA VAL A 21 -10.74 6.41 5.97
C VAL A 21 -11.46 7.34 6.96
N PRO A 22 -10.85 8.41 7.50
CA PRO A 22 -11.55 9.32 8.42
C PRO A 22 -12.71 10.11 7.79
N LYS A 23 -12.75 10.19 6.45
CA LYS A 23 -13.79 10.90 5.69
C LYS A 23 -14.89 9.97 5.18
N VAL A 24 -14.70 8.65 5.29
CA VAL A 24 -15.69 7.68 4.84
C VAL A 24 -16.88 7.70 5.81
N PRO A 25 -18.11 7.93 5.31
CA PRO A 25 -19.31 7.84 6.14
C PRO A 25 -19.41 6.46 6.79
N SER A 26 -19.84 6.40 8.06
CA SER A 26 -19.97 5.14 8.80
C SER A 26 -20.99 4.16 8.22
N THR A 27 -21.87 4.62 7.32
CA THR A 27 -22.87 3.82 6.62
C THR A 27 -22.29 2.97 5.49
N VAL A 28 -21.03 3.20 5.10
CA VAL A 28 -20.35 2.42 4.06
C VAL A 28 -19.07 1.82 4.59
N LYS A 29 -18.77 0.58 4.18
CA LYS A 29 -17.56 -0.11 4.59
C LYS A 29 -16.49 0.01 3.51
N LEU A 30 -15.43 0.76 3.81
CA LEU A 30 -14.25 0.82 2.93
C LEU A 30 -13.24 -0.27 3.33
N HIS A 31 -12.96 -1.19 2.41
CA HIS A 31 -11.92 -2.20 2.57
C HIS A 31 -10.62 -1.74 1.89
N VAL A 32 -9.58 -1.47 2.66
CA VAL A 32 -8.25 -1.13 2.13
C VAL A 32 -7.40 -2.39 2.07
N LEU A 33 -7.07 -2.84 0.86
CA LEU A 33 -6.25 -4.03 0.63
C LEU A 33 -4.78 -3.68 0.64
N GLU A 34 -3.95 -4.61 1.11
CA GLU A 34 -2.49 -4.50 1.01
C GLU A 34 -2.03 -4.84 -0.41
N PRO A 35 -0.89 -4.27 -0.88
CA PRO A 35 -0.28 -4.68 -2.14
C PRO A 35 0.09 -6.17 -2.08
N CYS A 36 -0.18 -6.94 -3.13
CA CYS A 36 0.22 -8.34 -3.14
C CYS A 36 1.75 -8.46 -3.20
N SER A 37 2.30 -9.46 -2.50
CA SER A 37 3.69 -9.88 -2.68
C SER A 37 3.92 -10.59 -4.02
N CYS A 38 2.86 -10.95 -4.73
CA CYS A 38 2.89 -11.65 -6.01
C CYS A 38 3.56 -10.84 -7.14
N HIS A 39 3.61 -9.51 -7.00
CA HIS A 39 4.34 -8.61 -7.89
C HIS A 39 5.54 -7.95 -7.20
N ALA A 40 5.89 -8.42 -5.99
CA ALA A 40 7.10 -8.00 -5.31
C ALA A 40 8.30 -8.58 -6.08
N VAL A 41 8.89 -7.78 -6.97
CA VAL A 41 10.24 -8.07 -7.44
C VAL A 41 11.12 -8.00 -6.20
N ASP A 42 11.50 -9.19 -5.75
CA ASP A 42 12.33 -9.52 -4.59
C ASP A 42 12.87 -8.29 -3.83
N LEU A 43 12.15 -7.89 -2.77
CA LEU A 43 12.62 -6.84 -1.85
C LEU A 43 13.74 -7.35 -0.93
N GLN A 44 14.13 -8.62 -1.06
CA GLN A 44 15.05 -9.30 -0.16
C GLN A 44 16.53 -9.05 -0.52
N MET A 45 16.95 -7.78 -0.68
CA MET A 45 18.39 -7.47 -0.76
C MET A 45 18.79 -5.99 -0.51
N SER A 46 18.07 -5.23 0.32
CA SER A 46 18.53 -3.86 0.66
C SER A 46 18.45 -3.47 2.13
N LEU A 47 18.29 -4.44 3.03
CA LEU A 47 18.43 -4.25 4.49
C LEU A 47 19.59 -5.07 5.08
N LEU A 48 20.43 -5.67 4.24
CA LEU A 48 21.59 -6.50 4.62
C LEU A 48 22.90 -6.05 3.96
N SER A 49 22.98 -4.84 3.40
CA SER A 49 24.19 -4.25 2.84
C SER A 49 24.49 -2.91 3.49
#